data_AF-A0A3Q7GTQ3-F1
#
_entry.id   AF-A0A3Q7GTQ3-F1
#
_cell.length_a   1.000
_cell.length_b   1.000
_cell.length_c   1.000
_cell.angle_alpha   90.00
_cell.angle_beta   90.00
_cell.angle_gamma   90.00
#
_symmetry.space_group_name_H-M   'P 1'
#
loop_
_entity.id
_entity.type
_entity.pdbx_description
1 polymer ?
#
loop_
_entity_poly.entity_id
_entity_poly.type
_entity_poly.pdbx_seq_one_letter_code
_entity_poly.pdbx_strand_id
1 'polypeptide(L)' 'MIEVSQDQSRALDMIQNDPELSSLMLVQAPLVDVEIRGVPALQFLGDIVWK' A
#
# COMPACT_ATOMS: atom_id res chain seq x y z
N MET A 1 6.71 -15.70 -1.37
CA MET A 1 5.59 -14.78 -1.63
C MET A 1 4.85 -14.67 -0.31
N ILE A 2 4.83 -13.50 0.33
CA ILE A 2 4.06 -13.32 1.56
C ILE A 2 2.59 -13.41 1.15
N GLU A 3 1.83 -14.35 1.72
CA GLU A 3 0.39 -14.42 1.51
C GLU A 3 -0.26 -13.14 2.04
N VAL A 4 -1.03 -12.46 1.19
CA VAL A 4 -1.90 -11.37 1.63
C VAL A 4 -2.95 -12.00 2.54
N SER A 5 -3.01 -11.57 3.81
CA SER A 5 -4.01 -12.08 4.76
C SER A 5 -5.42 -11.94 4.18
N GLN A 6 -6.30 -12.91 4.45
CA GLN A 6 -7.70 -12.86 4.05
C GLN A 6 -8.38 -11.54 4.49
N ASP A 7 -7.98 -11.01 5.64
CA ASP A 7 -8.48 -9.74 6.15
C ASP A 7 -8.04 -8.56 5.28
N GLN A 8 -6.78 -8.56 4.81
CA GLN A 8 -6.30 -7.52 3.89
C GLN A 8 -7.00 -7.60 2.54
N SER A 9 -7.19 -8.80 2.01
CA SER A 9 -7.93 -8.99 0.76
C SER A 9 -9.36 -8.48 0.87
N ARG A 10 -10.04 -8.72 2.00
CA ARG A 10 -11.41 -8.23 2.25
C ARG A 10 -11.44 -6.71 2.40
N ALA A 11 -10.49 -6.13 3.12
CA ALA A 11 -10.41 -4.68 3.29
C ALA A 11 -10.16 -3.95 1.95
N LEU A 12 -9.30 -4.50 1.10
CA LEU A 12 -9.05 -3.95 -0.24
C LEU A 12 -10.29 -4.03 -1.13
N ASP A 13 -11.01 -5.14 -1.09
CA ASP A 13 -12.27 -5.30 -1.83
C ASP A 13 -13.33 -4.28 -1.36
N MET A 14 -13.45 -4.03 -0.05
CA MET A 14 -14.34 -2.99 0.47
C MET A 14 -13.97 -1.59 -0.03
N ILE A 15 -12.68 -1.24 -0.05
CA ILE A 15 -12.22 0.08 -0.52
C ILE A 15 -12.47 0.25 -2.02
N GLN A 16 -12.22 -0.78 -2.82
CA GLN A 16 -12.39 -0.71 -4.28
C GLN A 16 -13.86 -0.58 -4.71
N ASN A 17 -14.76 -1.19 -3.94
CA ASN A 17 -16.20 -1.19 -4.23
C ASN A 17 -16.96 -0.06 -3.52
N ASP A 18 -16.29 0.75 -2.71
CA ASP A 18 -16.92 1.89 -2.03
C ASP A 18 -17.29 2.98 -3.06
N PRO A 19 -18.57 3.40 -3.17
CA PRO A 19 -18.99 4.38 -4.17
C PRO A 19 -18.31 5.76 -4.05
N GLU A 20 -17.87 6.15 -2.85
CA GLU A 20 -17.21 7.42 -2.59
C GLU A 20 -15.70 7.35 -2.89
N LEU A 21 -15.09 6.17 -2.73
CA LEU A 21 -13.65 5.97 -2.93
C LEU A 21 -13.28 5.40 -4.30
N SER A 22 -14.20 4.71 -4.99
CA SER A 22 -13.94 3.99 -6.25
C SER A 22 -13.45 4.86 -7.40
N SER A 23 -13.69 6.18 -7.34
CA SER A 23 -13.19 7.15 -8.31
C SER A 23 -11.75 7.62 -8.04
N LEU A 24 -11.22 7.34 -6.84
CA LEU A 24 -9.89 7.75 -6.41
C LEU A 24 -8.83 6.73 -6.86
N MET A 25 -7.59 7.20 -7.00
CA MET A 25 -6.45 6.32 -7.29
C MET A 25 -6.11 5.46 -6.08
N LEU A 26 -6.21 4.14 -6.23
CA LEU A 26 -5.74 3.19 -5.22
C LEU A 26 -4.23 2.99 -5.34
N VAL A 27 -3.49 3.46 -4.34
CA VAL A 27 -2.03 3.24 -4.23
C VAL A 27 -1.77 2.12 -3.22
N GLN A 28 -1.07 1.09 -3.64
CA GLN A 28 -0.66 -0.04 -2.79
C GLN A 28 0.86 -0.13 -2.74
N ALA A 29 1.40 -0.47 -1.57
CA ALA A 29 2.82 -0.65 -1.36
C ALA A 29 3.07 -1.93 -0.53
N PRO A 30 4.20 -2.62 -0.74
CA PRO A 30 4.58 -3.78 0.06
C PRO A 30 4.86 -3.40 1.51
N LEU A 31 4.70 -4.37 2.41
CA LEU A 31 5.19 -4.25 3.78
C LEU A 31 6.72 -4.13 3.77
N VAL A 32 7.24 -3.17 4.52
CA VAL A 32 8.67 -3.09 4.85
C VAL A 32 8.86 -3.64 6.27
N ASP A 33 9.73 -4.63 6.41
CA ASP A 33 10.00 -5.37 7.65
C ASP A 33 11.02 -4.68 8.58
N VAL A 34 11.44 -3.46 8.22
CA VAL A 34 12.36 -2.62 8.97
C VAL A 34 11.91 -1.17 8.99
N GLU A 35 12.36 -0.42 9.98
CA GLU A 35 12.04 1.00 10.07
C GLU A 35 12.75 1.82 9.00
N ILE A 36 11.99 2.67 8.30
CA ILE A 36 12.51 3.60 7.30
C ILE A 36 13.13 4.81 8.01
N ARG A 37 14.46 4.90 8.04
CA ARG A 37 15.20 6.00 8.67
C ARG A 37 16.23 6.64 7.74
N GLY A 38 16.30 7.97 7.79
CA GLY A 38 17.24 8.76 7.00
C GLY A 38 16.75 9.06 5.58
N VAL A 39 17.34 10.09 4.97
CA VAL A 39 16.92 10.59 3.64
C VAL A 39 16.96 9.51 2.55
N PRO A 40 18.00 8.65 2.45
CA PRO A 40 18.03 7.61 1.41
C PRO A 40 16.89 6.59 1.54
N ALA A 41 16.51 6.23 2.77
CA ALA A 41 15.40 5.30 3.00
C ALA A 41 14.05 5.94 2.67
N LEU A 42 13.88 7.24 2.94
CA LEU A 42 12.69 7.99 2.54
C LEU A 42 12.57 8.09 1.01
N GLN A 43 13.69 8.30 0.29
CA GLN A 43 13.69 8.28 -1.17
C GLN A 43 13.27 6.91 -1.71
N PHE A 44 13.84 5.82 -1.17
CA PHE A 44 13.47 4.46 -1.54
C PHE A 44 11.97 4.19 -1.33
N LEU A 45 11.41 4.58 -0.18
CA LEU A 45 9.97 4.46 0.07
C LEU A 45 9.16 5.32 -0.91
N GLY A 46 9.65 6.52 -1.22
CA GLY A 46 9.06 7.41 -2.21
C GLY A 46 8.93 6.76 -3.59
N ASP A 47 10.01 6.12 -4.05
CA ASP A 47 10.08 5.42 -5.33
C ASP A 47 9.20 4.16 -5.38
N ILE A 48 8.83 3.60 -4.23
CA ILE A 48 7.92 2.45 -4.12
C ILE A 48 6.46 2.89 -4.22
N VAL A 49 6.10 3.99 -3.55
CA VAL A 49 4.70 4.42 -3.38
C VAL A 49 4.20 5.27 -4.55
N TRP A 50 5.05 6.16 -5.10
CA TRP A 50 4.62 7.22 -6.04
C TRP A 50 5.18 7.06 -7.46
N LYS A 51 5.58 5.86 -7.88
CA LYS A 51 6.08 5.61 -9.24
C LYS A 51 5.00 5.54 -10.31
#